data_AF-A0A2X3CT94-F1
#
_entry.id   AF-A0A2X3CT94-F1
#
_cell.length_a   1.000
_cell.length_b   1.000
_cell.length_c   1.000
_cell.angle_alpha   90.00
_cell.angle_beta   90.00
_cell.angle_gamma   90.00
#
_symmetry.space_group_name_H-M   'P 1'
#
loop_
_entity.id
_entity.type
_entity.pdbx_description
1 polymer ?
#
loop_
_entity_poly.entity_id
_entity_poly.type
_entity_poly.pdbx_seq_one_letter_code
_entity_poly.pdbx_strand_id
1 'polypeptide(L)'
;MFNYAHLPTLFAAQRKIKDADLPSAEQKLEILQETIGSLTTAGYQFIGMDHFARPDDELAVAQRHGVLHRNFQGYTTQGDTDLLGMGVSAISMIGDSYAQNQKELKQYYQQVSRARERPCGAGSR
;
A
#
# COMPACT_ATOMS: atom_id res chain seq x y z
N MET A 1 -5.92 -10.86 1.54
CA MET A 1 -5.02 -11.90 2.10
C MET A 1 -3.58 -11.45 1.92
N PHE A 2 -2.87 -11.13 3.00
CA PHE A 2 -1.47 -10.71 2.90
C PHE A 2 -0.51 -11.86 3.20
N ASN A 3 0.60 -11.92 2.45
CA ASN A 3 1.71 -12.80 2.80
C ASN A 3 2.57 -12.13 3.89
N TYR A 4 2.87 -12.86 4.96
CA TYR A 4 3.69 -12.34 6.05
C TYR A 4 5.15 -12.22 5.60
N ALA A 5 5.63 -10.96 5.52
CA ALA A 5 7.03 -10.64 5.23
C ALA A 5 7.85 -10.61 6.53
N HIS A 6 8.71 -11.62 6.70
CA HIS A 6 9.58 -11.74 7.86
C HIS A 6 10.96 -11.13 7.58
N LEU A 7 11.21 -9.94 8.13
CA LEU A 7 12.43 -9.15 8.01
C LEU A 7 12.85 -8.61 9.41
N PRO A 8 13.26 -9.49 10.35
CA PRO A 8 13.55 -9.13 11.74
C PRO A 8 14.75 -8.19 11.91
N THR A 9 15.59 -8.05 10.89
CA THR A 9 16.67 -7.06 10.82
C THR A 9 16.14 -5.64 10.70
N LEU A 10 15.08 -5.43 9.92
CA LEU A 10 14.43 -4.14 9.70
C LEU A 10 13.33 -3.87 10.73
N PHE A 11 12.57 -4.88 11.13
CA PHE A 11 11.44 -4.75 12.06
C PHE A 11 11.73 -5.46 13.38
N ALA A 12 12.21 -4.71 14.37
CA ALA A 12 12.62 -5.25 15.67
C ALA A 12 11.53 -6.05 16.40
N ALA A 13 10.25 -5.70 16.20
CA ALA A 13 9.13 -6.44 16.77
C ALA A 13 9.08 -7.91 16.31
N GLN A 14 9.50 -8.19 15.07
CA GLN A 14 9.46 -9.53 14.49
C GLN A 14 10.50 -10.46 15.12
N ARG A 15 11.53 -9.96 15.79
CA ARG A 15 12.54 -10.78 16.50
C ARG A 15 11.97 -11.62 17.64
N LYS A 16 10.74 -11.31 18.09
CA LYS A 16 10.03 -12.09 19.10
C LYS A 16 9.37 -13.34 18.54
N ILE A 17 9.20 -13.42 17.22
CA ILE A 17 8.65 -14.59 16.53
C ILE A 17 9.80 -15.56 16.29
N LYS A 18 9.61 -16.84 16.61
CA LYS A 18 10.60 -17.86 16.33
C LYS A 18 10.50 -18.28 14.88
N ASP A 19 11.62 -18.28 14.16
CA ASP A 19 11.68 -18.69 12.76
C ASP A 19 11.14 -20.11 12.54
N ALA A 20 11.36 -21.01 13.52
CA ALA A 20 10.88 -22.39 13.48
C ALA A 20 9.35 -22.53 13.54
N ASP A 21 8.64 -21.51 14.04
CA ASP A 21 7.18 -21.50 14.09
C ASP A 21 6.56 -20.97 12.78
N LEU A 22 7.39 -20.46 11.85
CA LEU A 22 6.91 -19.96 10.57
C LEU A 22 6.70 -21.11 9.58
N PRO A 23 5.59 -21.07 8.80
CA PRO A 23 5.36 -22.07 7.77
C PRO A 23 6.44 -22.02 6.70
N SER A 24 6.78 -23.19 6.16
CA SER A 24 7.68 -23.32 5.02
C SER A 24 7.12 -22.62 3.78
N ALA A 25 7.97 -22.38 2.78
CA ALA A 25 7.52 -21.79 1.51
C ALA A 25 6.42 -22.62 0.82
N GLU A 26 6.53 -23.95 0.91
CA GLU A 26 5.56 -24.89 0.35
C GLU A 26 4.22 -24.82 1.08
N GLN A 27 4.23 -24.82 2.41
CA GLN A 27 3.02 -24.64 3.23
C GLN A 27 2.33 -23.30 2.97
N LYS A 28 3.11 -22.22 2.77
CA LYS A 28 2.54 -20.91 2.40
C LYS A 28 1.84 -20.94 1.04
N LEU A 29 2.40 -21.69 0.08
CA LEU A 29 1.80 -21.85 -1.25
C LEU A 29 0.49 -22.64 -1.16
N GLU A 30 0.48 -23.72 -0.37
CA GLU A 30 -0.71 -24.54 -0.13
C GLU A 30 -1.83 -23.71 0.52
N ILE A 31 -1.52 -22.98 1.60
CA ILE A 31 -2.47 -22.06 2.25
C ILE A 31 -3.02 -21.03 1.26
N LEU A 32 -2.18 -20.49 0.38
CA LEU A 32 -2.62 -19.55 -0.66
C LEU A 32 -3.58 -20.20 -1.65
N GLN A 33 -3.25 -21.40 -2.15
CA GLN A 33 -4.10 -22.13 -3.08
C GLN A 33 -5.46 -22.50 -2.47
N GLU A 34 -5.47 -23.00 -1.24
CA GLU A 34 -6.70 -23.31 -0.50
C GLU A 34 -7.54 -22.06 -0.24
N THR A 35 -6.91 -20.95 0.12
CA THR A 35 -7.61 -19.68 0.37
C THR A 35 -8.24 -19.15 -0.91
N ILE A 36 -7.53 -19.21 -2.04
CA ILE A 36 -8.09 -18.83 -3.35
C ILE A 36 -9.30 -19.70 -3.68
N GLY A 37 -9.18 -21.02 -3.54
CA GLY A 37 -10.28 -21.95 -3.83
C GLY A 37 -11.50 -21.72 -2.93
N SER A 38 -11.27 -21.51 -1.63
CA SER A 38 -12.32 -21.27 -0.64
C SER A 38 -13.05 -19.94 -0.90
N LEU A 39 -12.31 -18.86 -1.14
CA LEU A 39 -12.91 -17.55 -1.43
C LEU A 39 -13.64 -17.53 -2.77
N THR A 40 -13.10 -18.22 -3.78
CA THR A 40 -13.76 -18.37 -5.08
C THR A 40 -15.08 -19.14 -4.93
N THR A 41 -15.08 -20.23 -4.16
CA THR A 41 -16.29 -20.99 -3.85
C THR A 41 -17.32 -20.16 -3.08
N ALA A 42 -16.86 -19.27 -2.20
CA ALA A 42 -17.71 -18.31 -1.49
C ALA A 42 -18.20 -17.14 -2.37
N GLY A 43 -17.85 -17.11 -3.65
CA GLY A 43 -18.33 -16.11 -4.61
C GLY A 43 -17.48 -14.84 -4.70
N TYR A 44 -16.23 -14.87 -4.22
CA TYR A 44 -15.28 -13.77 -4.42
C TYR A 44 -14.40 -14.02 -5.66
N GLN A 45 -14.20 -12.98 -6.46
CA GLN A 45 -13.26 -12.95 -7.56
C GLN A 45 -11.87 -12.55 -7.06
N PHE A 46 -10.83 -13.25 -7.51
CA PHE A 46 -9.45 -12.86 -7.27
C PHE A 46 -9.06 -11.69 -8.19
N ILE A 47 -8.83 -10.51 -7.59
CA ILE A 47 -8.46 -9.29 -8.33
C ILE A 47 -6.95 -9.25 -8.61
N GLY A 48 -6.15 -9.87 -7.74
CA GLY A 48 -4.70 -10.00 -7.91
C GLY A 48 -3.92 -9.69 -6.65
N MET A 49 -2.70 -10.25 -6.56
CA MET A 49 -1.84 -10.24 -5.38
C MET A 49 -2.58 -10.72 -4.12
N ASP A 50 -3.09 -9.78 -3.33
CA ASP A 50 -3.66 -9.94 -2.01
C ASP A 50 -5.17 -9.58 -1.95
N HIS A 51 -5.78 -9.16 -3.06
CA HIS A 51 -7.15 -8.64 -3.09
C HIS A 51 -8.18 -9.60 -3.71
N PHE A 52 -9.33 -9.70 -3.03
CA PHE A 52 -10.51 -10.43 -3.45
C PHE A 52 -11.71 -9.49 -3.34
N ALA A 53 -12.58 -9.48 -4.34
CA ALA A 53 -13.77 -8.65 -4.36
C ALA A 53 -14.95 -9.44 -4.94
N ARG A 54 -16.20 -9.02 -4.67
CA ARG A 54 -17.35 -9.69 -5.29
C ARG A 54 -17.36 -9.41 -6.80
N PRO A 55 -17.95 -10.27 -7.66
CA PRO A 55 -17.97 -10.05 -9.11
C PRO A 55 -18.64 -8.75 -9.54
N ASP A 56 -19.61 -8.28 -8.76
CA ASP A 56 -20.35 -7.02 -8.93
C ASP A 56 -19.64 -5.80 -8.32
N ASP A 57 -18.50 -5.99 -7.66
CA ASP A 57 -17.69 -4.91 -7.10
C ASP A 57 -17.05 -4.06 -8.21
N GLU A 58 -16.90 -2.76 -7.96
CA GLU A 58 -16.32 -1.81 -8.89
C GLU A 58 -14.89 -2.20 -9.34
N LEU A 59 -14.11 -2.81 -8.45
CA LEU A 59 -12.75 -3.27 -8.76
C LEU A 59 -12.79 -4.50 -9.68
N ALA A 60 -13.72 -5.42 -9.44
CA ALA A 60 -13.91 -6.60 -10.29
C ALA A 60 -14.41 -6.22 -11.68
N VAL A 61 -15.30 -5.23 -11.75
CA VAL A 61 -15.79 -4.64 -12.99
C VAL A 61 -14.62 -3.94 -13.73
N ALA A 62 -13.90 -3.03 -13.07
CA ALA A 62 -12.77 -2.32 -13.66
C ALA A 62 -11.67 -3.28 -14.18
N GLN A 63 -11.40 -4.37 -13.45
CA GLN A 63 -10.47 -5.42 -13.87
C GLN A 63 -10.91 -6.06 -15.20
N ARG A 64 -12.19 -6.44 -15.32
CA ARG A 64 -12.73 -7.04 -16.55
C ARG A 64 -12.73 -6.06 -17.73
N HIS A 65 -12.86 -4.77 -17.46
CA HIS A 65 -12.79 -3.72 -18.48
C HIS A 65 -11.35 -3.25 -18.80
N GLY A 66 -10.33 -3.77 -18.11
CA GLY A 66 -8.94 -3.38 -18.31
C GLY A 66 -8.60 -1.96 -17.84
N VAL A 67 -9.44 -1.36 -17.00
CA VAL A 67 -9.30 0.01 -16.46
C VAL A 67 -9.04 0.00 -14.96
N LEU A 68 -8.58 -1.14 -14.42
CA LEU A 68 -8.17 -1.23 -13.03
C LEU A 68 -6.82 -0.56 -12.86
N HIS A 69 -6.76 0.44 -11.98
CA HIS A 69 -5.52 1.13 -11.63
C HIS A 69 -5.05 0.68 -10.24
N ARG A 70 -3.76 0.91 -9.96
CA ARG A 70 -3.17 0.63 -8.65
C ARG A 70 -2.27 1.78 -8.23
N ASN A 71 -2.48 2.27 -7.01
CA ASN A 71 -1.62 3.26 -6.37
C ASN A 71 -0.96 2.68 -5.10
N PHE A 72 -0.31 3.55 -4.30
CA PHE A 72 0.37 3.13 -3.08
C PHE A 72 -0.56 2.56 -1.99
N GLN A 73 -1.85 2.89 -2.01
CA GLN A 73 -2.83 2.41 -1.02
C GLN A 73 -3.54 1.13 -1.45
N GLY A 74 -3.60 0.83 -2.75
CA GLY A 74 -4.25 -0.37 -3.26
C GLY A 74 -4.76 -0.22 -4.69
N TYR A 75 -5.70 -1.10 -5.05
CA TYR A 75 -6.43 -1.02 -6.31
C TYR A 75 -7.48 0.09 -6.27
N THR A 76 -7.66 0.78 -7.38
CA THR A 76 -8.62 1.88 -7.53
C THR A 76 -9.21 1.88 -8.94
N THR A 77 -10.45 2.33 -9.06
CA THR A 77 -11.14 2.56 -10.33
C THR A 77 -10.80 3.93 -10.93
N GLN A 78 -10.21 4.83 -10.14
CA GLN A 78 -9.83 6.17 -10.56
C GLN A 78 -8.37 6.17 -11.03
N GLY A 79 -8.19 6.01 -12.34
CA GLY A 79 -6.92 6.31 -13.01
C GLY A 79 -6.66 7.81 -13.03
N ASP A 80 -5.38 8.19 -13.03
CA ASP A 80 -4.91 9.56 -13.29
C ASP A 80 -5.30 10.64 -12.26
N THR A 81 -5.62 10.26 -11.03
CA THR A 81 -5.82 11.22 -9.93
C THR A 81 -4.51 11.55 -9.25
N ASP A 82 -4.26 12.84 -9.03
CA ASP A 82 -3.20 13.30 -8.14
C ASP A 82 -3.47 12.84 -6.69
N LEU A 83 -2.54 12.09 -6.12
CA LEU A 83 -2.54 11.65 -4.74
C LEU A 83 -1.65 12.60 -3.93
N LEU A 84 -2.25 13.40 -3.04
CA LEU A 84 -1.50 14.19 -2.07
C LEU A 84 -1.44 13.50 -0.71
N GLY A 85 -0.30 12.93 -0.37
CA GLY A 85 -0.01 12.35 0.93
C GLY A 85 0.36 13.43 1.96
N MET A 86 -0.35 13.46 3.09
CA MET A 86 -0.03 14.34 4.21
C MET A 86 0.45 13.55 5.43
N GLY A 87 1.38 14.12 6.20
CA GLY A 87 1.93 13.49 7.40
C GLY A 87 3.32 12.88 7.20
N VAL A 88 3.88 12.37 8.30
CA VAL A 88 5.16 11.63 8.30
C VAL A 88 5.03 10.42 7.38
N SER A 89 6.11 10.10 6.65
CA SER A 89 6.26 8.99 5.69
C SER A 89 5.26 8.93 4.51
N ALA A 90 4.31 9.86 4.44
CA ALA A 90 3.30 9.91 3.39
C ALA A 90 3.93 10.03 2.00
N ILE A 91 3.30 9.39 1.01
CA ILE A 91 3.73 9.38 -0.38
C ILE A 91 2.66 10.09 -1.20
N SER A 92 3.11 11.00 -2.06
CA SER A 92 2.30 11.72 -3.02
C SER A 92 2.69 11.31 -4.44
N MET A 93 1.71 11.30 -5.33
CA MET A 93 1.86 11.10 -6.77
C MET A 93 1.13 12.26 -7.44
N ILE A 94 1.85 13.15 -8.12
CA ILE A 94 1.26 14.32 -8.79
C ILE A 94 1.80 14.34 -10.23
N GLY A 95 0.91 14.19 -11.21
CA GLY A 95 1.30 13.87 -12.58
C GLY A 95 2.26 12.67 -12.62
N ASP A 96 3.36 12.82 -13.38
CA ASP A 96 4.40 11.78 -13.51
C ASP A 96 5.45 11.79 -12.39
N SER A 97 5.20 12.52 -11.29
CA SER A 97 6.17 12.71 -10.21
C SER A 97 5.73 12.06 -8.90
N TYR A 98 6.69 11.46 -8.21
CA TYR A 98 6.51 10.88 -6.88
C TYR A 98 7.28 11.70 -5.85
N ALA A 99 6.63 12.02 -4.73
CA ALA A 99 7.25 12.68 -3.60
C ALA A 99 6.96 11.90 -2.31
N GLN A 100 7.95 11.83 -1.41
CA GLN A 100 7.79 11.17 -0.11
C GLN A 100 8.21 12.12 1.01
N ASN A 101 7.32 12.29 1.99
CA ASN A 101 7.62 13.03 3.21
C ASN A 101 8.64 12.30 4.08
N GLN A 102 9.30 13.04 4.98
CA GLN A 102 10.27 12.48 5.91
C GLN A 102 9.70 11.28 6.68
N LYS A 103 10.48 10.20 6.73
CA LYS A 103 10.08 8.96 7.43
C LYS A 103 10.26 9.06 8.95
N GLU A 104 11.19 9.91 9.39
CA GLU A 104 11.41 10.15 10.82
C GLU A 104 10.54 11.29 11.34
N LEU A 105 9.77 11.00 12.39
CA LEU A 105 8.83 11.95 12.98
C LEU A 105 9.50 13.26 13.43
N LYS A 106 10.70 13.16 14.03
CA LYS A 106 11.45 14.34 14.50
C LYS A 106 11.87 15.24 13.34
N GLN A 107 12.42 14.66 12.28
CA GLN A 107 12.85 15.40 11.09
C GLN A 107 11.66 16.00 10.35
N TYR A 108 10.54 15.26 10.27
CA TYR A 108 9.29 15.76 9.71
C TYR A 108 8.81 17.02 10.42
N TYR A 109 8.68 16.99 11.76
CA TYR A 109 8.26 18.17 12.52
C TYR A 109 9.24 19.34 12.38
N GLN A 110 10.55 19.09 12.38
CA GLN A 110 11.54 20.15 12.16
C GLN A 110 11.37 20.83 10.79
N GLN A 111 11.12 20.06 9.74
CA GLN A 111 10.91 20.60 8.40
C GLN A 111 9.59 21.34 8.28
N VAL A 112 8.51 20.82 8.86
CA VAL A 112 7.21 21.49 8.89
C VAL A 112 7.27 22.82 9.63
N SER A 113 7.91 22.85 10.81
CA SER A 113 8.08 24.09 11.58
C SER A 113 8.92 25.11 10.81
N ARG A 114 10.07 24.69 10.25
CA ARG A 114 10.92 25.57 9.45
C ARG A 114 10.22 26.10 8.19
N ALA A 115 9.38 25.30 7.56
CA ALA A 115 8.59 25.71 6.40
C ALA A 115 7.50 26.73 6.78
N ARG A 116 6.87 26.58 7.96
CA ARG A 116 5.92 27.56 8.51
C ARG A 116 6.57 28.90 8.85
N GLU A 117 7.83 28.87 9.28
CA GLU A 117 8.61 30.07 9.62
C GLU A 117 9.18 30.78 8.40
N ARG A 118 9.12 30.19 7.20
CA ARG A 118 9.43 30.93 5.97
C ARG A 118 8.28 31.91 5.73
N PRO A 119 8.53 33.24 5.77
CA PRO A 119 7.54 34.17 5.25
C PRO A 119 7.32 33.77 3.78
N CYS A 120 6.05 33.57 3.40
CA CYS A 120 5.70 33.52 1.98
C CYS A 120 6.32 34.76 1.34
N GLY A 121 7.33 34.56 0.50
CA GLY A 121 8.04 35.65 -0.13
C GLY A 121 7.02 36.53 -0.84
N ALA A 122 7.06 37.83 -0.55
CA ALA A 122 6.45 38.84 -1.39
C ALA A 122 6.86 38.54 -2.83
N GLY A 123 5.86 38.34 -3.71
CA GLY A 123 6.11 38.21 -5.13
C GLY A 123 6.87 39.44 -5.63
N SER A 124 8.06 39.23 -6.17
CA SER A 124 8.72 40.23 -7.01
C SER A 124 7.89 40.36 -8.29
N ARG A 125 7.43 41.59 -8.56
CA ARG A 125 7.00 42.00 -9.90
C ARG A 125 8.15 41.91 -10.89
#